data_AF-A0A645E118-F1
#
_entry.id   AF-A0A645E118-F1
#
_cell.length_a   1.000
_cell.length_b   1.000
_cell.length_c   1.000
_cell.angle_alpha   90.00
_cell.angle_beta   90.00
_cell.angle_gamma   90.00
#
_symmetry.space_group_name_H-M   'P 1'
#
loop_
_entity.id
_entity.type
_entity.pdbx_description
1 polymer ?
#
loop_
_entity_poly.entity_id
_entity_poly.type
_entity_poly.pdbx_seq_one_letter_code
_entity_poly.pdbx_strand_id
1 'polypeptide(L)'
;MSTTAYTNAKEQEKNSRGEALVFSLLKVLLPPHRDNMLAADHLVHRIGETQAFSWVVVRPDSLIDEEQVTAYELCEHKKRSPLSDPGKASRINVAHCMAELVRDEQLWEQWKFRTPVLYNL
;
A
#
# COMPACT_ATOMS: atom_id res chain seq x y z
N MET A 1 -5.76 -7.68 1.59
CA MET A 1 -5.19 -6.91 0.46
C MET A 1 -4.98 -5.49 0.94
N SER A 2 -3.81 -4.87 0.72
CA SER A 2 -3.61 -3.46 1.10
C SER A 2 -4.01 -2.51 -0.03
N THR A 3 -4.03 -1.21 0.22
CA THR A 3 -4.61 -0.20 -0.69
C THR A 3 -4.01 1.19 -0.48
N THR A 4 -4.03 2.03 -1.51
CA THR A 4 -3.73 3.48 -1.43
C THR A 4 -4.76 4.29 -0.64
N ALA A 5 -5.90 3.70 -0.29
CA ALA A 5 -6.82 4.30 0.69
C ALA A 5 -6.31 4.20 2.15
N TYR A 6 -5.25 3.41 2.41
CA TYR A 6 -4.53 3.45 3.67
C TYR A 6 -3.61 4.68 3.72
N THR A 7 -3.51 5.30 4.89
CA THR A 7 -2.63 6.45 5.12
C THR A 7 -1.70 6.14 6.28
N ASN A 8 -0.41 6.04 6.00
CA ASN A 8 0.58 5.76 7.01
C ASN A 8 1.04 7.06 7.70
N ALA A 9 0.43 7.37 8.84
CA ALA A 9 0.79 8.56 9.61
C ALA A 9 2.21 8.49 10.21
N LYS A 10 2.76 7.28 10.43
CA LYS A 10 4.14 7.07 10.92
C LYS A 10 5.17 7.54 9.88
N GLU A 11 4.85 7.36 8.60
CA GLU A 11 5.63 7.85 7.45
C GLU A 11 5.21 9.26 7.00
N GLN A 12 4.48 10.01 7.84
CA GLN A 12 4.03 11.38 7.57
C GLN A 12 3.14 11.56 6.32
N GLU A 13 2.50 10.49 5.83
CA GLU A 13 1.50 10.63 4.78
C GLU A 13 0.28 11.40 5.29
N LYS A 14 -0.22 12.30 4.45
CA LYS A 14 -1.40 13.11 4.76
C LYS A 14 -2.42 12.99 3.64
N ASN A 15 -3.69 13.02 4.02
CA ASN A 15 -4.80 13.17 3.10
C ASN A 15 -5.23 14.64 3.09
N SER A 16 -5.79 15.09 1.98
CA SER A 16 -6.54 16.34 1.96
C SER A 16 -7.73 16.26 2.92
N ARG A 17 -8.28 17.42 3.31
CA ARG A 17 -9.41 17.48 4.26
C ARG A 17 -10.65 16.74 3.72
N GLY A 18 -10.90 16.81 2.41
CA GLY A 18 -12.02 16.11 1.76
C GLY A 18 -11.83 14.60 1.77
N GLU A 19 -10.65 14.12 1.40
CA GLU A 19 -10.32 12.68 1.44
C GLU A 19 -10.39 12.13 2.88
N ALA A 20 -9.92 12.89 3.87
CA ALA A 20 -10.01 12.49 5.27
C ALA A 20 -11.46 12.28 5.73
N LEU A 21 -12.39 13.16 5.28
CA LEU A 21 -13.82 13.00 5.55
C LEU A 21 -14.37 11.74 4.88
N VAL A 22 -14.08 11.54 3.60
CA VAL A 22 -14.55 10.37 2.83
C VAL A 22 -14.04 9.07 3.46
N PHE A 23 -12.73 8.95 3.72
CA PHE A 23 -12.19 7.74 4.35
C PHE A 23 -12.74 7.49 5.75
N SER A 24 -13.03 8.54 6.53
CA SER A 24 -13.68 8.38 7.84
C SER A 24 -15.08 7.79 7.69
N LEU A 25 -15.86 8.22 6.70
CA LEU A 25 -17.16 7.63 6.38
C LEU A 25 -17.01 6.17 5.93
N LEU A 26 -16.04 5.86 5.06
CA LEU A 26 -15.81 4.47 4.60
C LEU A 26 -15.41 3.56 5.76
N LYS A 27 -14.62 4.02 6.74
CA LYS A 27 -14.28 3.25 7.94
C LYS A 27 -15.49 2.89 8.80
N VAL A 28 -16.54 3.70 8.78
CA VAL A 28 -17.78 3.45 9.54
C VAL A 28 -18.75 2.60 8.73
N LEU A 29 -18.92 2.90 7.44
CA LEU A 29 -19.99 2.36 6.61
C LEU A 29 -19.59 1.09 5.84
N LEU A 30 -18.29 0.87 5.60
CA LEU A 30 -17.79 -0.27 4.83
C LEU A 30 -16.86 -1.12 5.70
N PRO A 31 -17.37 -2.17 6.36
CA PRO A 31 -16.55 -3.08 7.16
C PRO A 31 -15.27 -3.58 6.43
N PRO A 32 -15.32 -3.95 5.13
CA PRO A 32 -14.11 -4.39 4.43
C PRO A 32 -13.01 -3.32 4.34
N HIS A 33 -13.39 -2.04 4.24
CA HIS A 33 -12.42 -0.95 4.25
C HIS A 33 -11.78 -0.84 5.64
N ARG A 34 -12.60 -0.83 6.71
CA ARG A 34 -12.12 -0.79 8.09
C ARG A 34 -11.16 -1.94 8.40
N ASP A 35 -11.48 -3.16 7.97
CA ASP A 35 -10.67 -4.35 8.22
C ASP A 35 -9.28 -4.21 7.58
N ASN A 36 -9.19 -3.72 6.34
CA ASN A 36 -7.91 -3.46 5.69
C ASN A 36 -7.08 -2.41 6.45
N MET A 37 -7.72 -1.37 6.99
CA MET A 37 -7.02 -0.34 7.79
C MET A 37 -6.49 -0.92 9.10
N LEU A 38 -7.30 -1.69 9.82
CA LEU A 38 -6.90 -2.32 11.08
C LEU A 38 -5.78 -3.34 10.89
N ALA A 39 -5.80 -4.11 9.79
CA ALA A 39 -4.74 -5.06 9.47
C ALA A 39 -3.39 -4.35 9.24
N ALA A 40 -3.39 -3.24 8.49
CA ALA A 40 -2.19 -2.43 8.27
C ALA A 40 -1.72 -1.75 9.57
N ASP A 41 -2.62 -1.15 10.34
CA ASP A 41 -2.31 -0.51 11.62
C ASP A 41 -1.74 -1.51 12.64
N HIS A 42 -2.19 -2.76 12.61
CA HIS A 42 -1.63 -3.81 13.45
C HIS A 42 -0.15 -4.05 13.15
N LEU A 43 0.25 -4.09 11.87
CA LEU A 43 1.66 -4.22 11.49
C LEU A 43 2.43 -2.94 11.83
N VAL A 44 1.93 -1.77 11.44
CA VAL A 44 2.67 -0.50 11.55
C VAL A 44 2.81 -0.01 12.99
N HIS A 45 1.73 -0.05 13.76
CA HIS A 45 1.66 0.58 15.09
C HIS A 45 1.74 -0.40 16.26
N ARG A 46 1.24 -1.64 16.10
CA ARG A 46 1.27 -2.62 17.18
C ARG A 46 2.51 -3.50 17.16
N ILE A 47 2.88 -4.01 15.98
CA ILE A 47 4.08 -4.84 15.81
C ILE A 47 5.31 -3.95 15.60
N GLY A 48 5.26 -3.03 14.64
CA GLY A 48 6.38 -2.16 14.30
C GLY A 48 7.61 -2.94 13.81
N GLU A 49 8.78 -2.40 14.09
CA GLU A 49 10.06 -3.07 13.85
C GLU A 49 10.31 -4.09 14.96
N THR A 50 10.72 -5.31 14.58
CA THR A 50 10.93 -6.40 15.53
C THR A 50 12.00 -7.37 15.03
N GLN A 51 12.63 -8.10 15.95
CA GLN A 51 13.61 -9.15 15.63
C GLN A 51 12.97 -10.50 15.34
N ALA A 52 11.69 -10.69 15.68
CA ALA A 52 11.00 -11.97 15.53
C ALA A 52 10.71 -12.30 14.06
N PHE A 53 10.34 -11.30 13.26
CA PHE A 53 10.10 -11.41 11.84
C PHE A 53 10.11 -10.02 11.19
N SER A 54 10.22 -10.00 9.87
CA SER A 54 10.17 -8.78 9.08
C SER A 54 8.95 -8.79 8.15
N TRP A 55 8.44 -7.60 7.81
CA TRP A 55 7.22 -7.46 7.03
C TRP A 55 7.29 -6.29 6.06
N VAL A 56 6.52 -6.35 4.98
CA VAL A 56 6.30 -5.27 4.01
C VAL A 56 4.81 -5.25 3.65
N VAL A 57 4.21 -4.07 3.57
CA VAL A 57 2.81 -3.91 3.13
C VAL A 57 2.77 -3.26 1.75
N VAL A 58 2.72 -4.05 0.69
CA VAL A 58 2.57 -3.54 -0.68
C VAL A 58 1.16 -2.99 -0.87
N ARG A 59 1.06 -1.70 -1.20
CA ARG A 59 -0.18 -0.95 -1.43
C ARG A 59 -0.37 -0.68 -2.93
N PRO A 60 -1.01 -1.57 -3.69
CA PRO A 60 -1.38 -1.24 -5.06
C PRO A 60 -2.42 -0.12 -5.08
N ASP A 61 -2.35 0.72 -6.12
CA ASP A 61 -3.46 1.58 -6.50
C ASP A 61 -4.55 0.77 -7.23
N SER A 62 -5.39 1.44 -8.03
CA SER A 62 -6.54 0.85 -8.68
C SER A 62 -6.14 -0.34 -9.56
N LEU A 63 -6.59 -1.52 -9.14
CA LEU A 63 -6.20 -2.78 -9.78
C LEU A 63 -6.83 -2.92 -11.16
N ILE A 64 -5.98 -3.20 -12.15
CA ILE A 64 -6.37 -3.55 -13.51
C ILE A 64 -5.86 -4.94 -13.88
N ASP A 65 -6.48 -5.54 -14.89
CA ASP A 65 -6.02 -6.79 -15.48
C ASP A 65 -5.15 -6.49 -16.69
N GLU A 66 -3.95 -7.08 -16.70
CA GLU A 66 -2.99 -7.08 -17.80
C GLU A 66 -2.34 -8.47 -17.84
N GLU A 67 -1.94 -8.92 -19.03
CA GLU A 67 -1.39 -10.27 -19.20
C GLU A 67 0.12 -10.35 -18.96
N GLN A 68 0.84 -9.24 -19.11
CA GLN A 68 2.29 -9.20 -19.07
C GLN A 68 2.78 -8.21 -18.00
N VAL A 69 3.93 -8.55 -17.40
CA VAL A 69 4.63 -7.63 -16.51
C VAL A 69 5.11 -6.44 -17.34
N THR A 70 4.79 -5.23 -16.89
CA THR A 70 5.25 -3.97 -17.47
C THR A 70 6.07 -3.20 -16.45
N ALA A 71 6.63 -2.06 -16.84
CA ALA A 71 7.35 -1.21 -15.90
C ALA A 71 6.39 -0.67 -14.82
N TYR A 72 6.86 -0.69 -13.57
CA TYR A 72 6.14 -0.15 -12.41
C TYR A 72 7.16 0.45 -11.43
N GLU A 73 6.67 1.24 -10.49
CA GLU A 73 7.46 1.85 -9.43
C GLU A 73 6.87 1.57 -8.04
N LEU A 74 7.76 1.47 -7.05
CA LEU A 74 7.41 1.48 -5.63
C LEU A 74 7.76 2.85 -5.04
N CYS A 75 6.78 3.50 -4.46
CA CYS A 75 6.90 4.83 -3.88
C CYS A 75 6.76 4.73 -2.35
N GLU A 76 7.57 5.49 -1.61
CA GLU A 76 7.43 5.58 -0.15
C GLU A 76 6.07 6.16 0.26
N HIS A 77 5.59 7.13 -0.51
CA HIS A 77 4.32 7.79 -0.28
C HIS A 77 3.41 7.73 -1.49
N LYS A 78 2.11 7.89 -1.24
CA LYS A 78 1.12 8.11 -2.29
C LYS A 78 1.49 9.33 -3.13
N LYS A 79 1.65 9.15 -4.43
CA LYS A 79 1.88 10.24 -5.40
C LYS A 79 0.59 10.84 -5.93
N ARG A 80 -0.51 10.07 -5.87
CA ARG A 80 -1.79 10.42 -6.47
C ARG A 80 -2.93 10.21 -5.47
N SER A 81 -4.01 10.97 -5.64
CA SER A 81 -5.20 10.81 -4.82
C SER A 81 -5.98 9.57 -5.27
N PRO A 82 -6.20 8.56 -4.41
CA PRO A 82 -7.00 7.40 -4.78
C PRO A 82 -8.50 7.73 -4.99
N LEU A 83 -8.94 8.95 -4.64
CA LEU A 83 -10.33 9.39 -4.80
C LEU A 83 -10.53 10.29 -6.02
N SER A 84 -9.59 11.21 -6.32
CA SER A 84 -9.76 12.19 -7.40
C SER A 84 -8.82 12.02 -8.59
N ASP A 85 -7.70 11.32 -8.42
CA ASP A 85 -6.72 11.04 -9.47
C ASP A 85 -6.12 9.64 -9.27
N PRO A 86 -6.93 8.57 -9.36
CA PRO A 86 -6.43 7.23 -9.07
C PRO A 86 -5.32 6.84 -10.05
N GLY A 87 -4.26 6.25 -9.51
CA GLY A 87 -3.26 5.57 -10.30
C GLY A 87 -3.77 4.23 -10.83
N LYS A 88 -2.86 3.42 -11.37
CA LYS A 88 -3.16 2.06 -11.80
C LYS A 88 -2.08 1.12 -11.30
N ALA A 89 -2.47 -0.10 -10.97
CA ALA A 89 -1.56 -1.19 -10.67
C ALA A 89 -2.10 -2.45 -11.34
N SER A 90 -1.35 -3.06 -12.26
CA SER A 90 -1.82 -4.33 -12.83
C SER A 90 -1.64 -5.46 -11.83
N ARG A 91 -2.58 -6.40 -11.76
CA ARG A 91 -2.50 -7.56 -10.85
C ARG A 91 -1.22 -8.37 -11.08
N ILE A 92 -0.78 -8.48 -12.33
CA ILE A 92 0.48 -9.14 -12.69
C ILE A 92 1.71 -8.39 -12.17
N ASN A 93 1.72 -7.05 -12.17
CA ASN A 93 2.81 -6.26 -11.58
C ASN A 93 2.83 -6.38 -10.05
N VAL A 94 1.67 -6.45 -9.39
CA VAL A 94 1.59 -6.69 -7.95
C VAL A 94 2.17 -8.07 -7.61
N ALA A 95 1.79 -9.11 -8.35
CA ALA A 95 2.33 -10.46 -8.16
C ALA A 95 3.85 -10.50 -8.40
N HIS A 96 4.32 -9.87 -9.48
CA HIS A 96 5.74 -9.76 -9.79
C HIS A 96 6.50 -9.05 -8.67
N CYS A 97 6.02 -7.90 -8.19
CA CYS A 97 6.62 -7.17 -7.08
C CYS A 97 6.71 -8.01 -5.80
N MET A 98 5.66 -8.75 -5.46
CA MET A 98 5.67 -9.63 -4.30
C MET A 98 6.69 -10.77 -4.44
N ALA A 99 6.86 -11.32 -5.65
CA ALA A 99 7.87 -12.33 -5.93
C ALA A 99 9.29 -11.76 -5.83
N GLU A 100 9.52 -10.56 -6.36
CA GLU A 100 10.82 -9.89 -6.27
C GLU A 100 11.20 -9.54 -4.83
N LEU A 101 10.25 -9.08 -4.00
CA LEU A 101 10.49 -8.83 -2.57
C LEU A 101 10.97 -10.06 -1.81
N VAL A 102 10.65 -11.27 -2.27
CA VAL A 102 11.11 -12.52 -1.66
C VAL A 102 12.48 -12.96 -2.21
N ARG A 103 12.83 -12.55 -3.43
CA ARG A 103 14.02 -13.03 -4.16
C ARG A 103 15.20 -12.08 -4.11
N ASP A 104 14.94 -10.78 -4.06
CA ASP A 104 15.94 -9.73 -4.04
C ASP A 104 16.12 -9.19 -2.62
N GLU A 105 17.26 -9.53 -2.01
CA GLU A 105 17.61 -9.11 -0.65
C GLU A 105 17.76 -7.59 -0.53
N GLN A 106 18.26 -6.90 -1.57
CA GLN A 106 18.41 -5.45 -1.55
C GLN A 106 17.04 -4.77 -1.58
N LEU A 107 16.13 -5.25 -2.44
CA LEU A 107 14.76 -4.76 -2.50
C LEU A 107 14.01 -5.02 -1.18
N TRP A 108 14.18 -6.20 -0.60
CA TRP A 108 13.62 -6.53 0.71
C TRP A 108 14.12 -5.56 1.77
N GLU A 109 15.43 -5.39 1.91
CA GLU A 109 16.03 -4.50 2.91
C GLU A 109 15.59 -3.04 2.73
N GLN A 110 15.41 -2.58 1.49
CA GLN A 110 14.88 -1.25 1.19
C GLN A 110 13.46 -1.05 1.74
N TRP A 111 12.58 -2.04 1.59
CA TRP A 111 11.15 -1.92 1.93
C TRP A 111 10.76 -2.55 3.26
N LYS A 112 11.71 -3.18 3.96
CA LYS A 112 11.52 -3.83 5.25
C LYS A 112 10.90 -2.87 6.26
N PHE A 113 9.80 -3.31 6.89
CA PHE A 113 9.00 -2.56 7.86
C PHE A 113 8.30 -1.31 7.30
N ARG A 114 8.13 -1.23 5.97
CA ARG A 114 7.49 -0.10 5.28
C ARG A 114 6.21 -0.49 4.57
N THR A 115 5.51 0.53 4.10
CA THR A 115 4.25 0.39 3.35
C THR A 115 4.34 0.97 1.93
N PRO A 116 5.16 0.43 1.02
CA PRO A 116 5.32 1.02 -0.31
C PRO A 116 4.02 1.04 -1.12
N VAL A 117 3.87 2.07 -1.96
CA VAL A 117 2.79 2.20 -2.93
C VAL A 117 3.25 1.76 -4.31
N LEU A 118 2.49 0.88 -4.97
CA LEU A 118 2.80 0.40 -6.30
C LEU A 118 1.97 1.13 -7.36
N TYR A 119 2.65 1.70 -8.36
CA TYR A 119 2.05 2.29 -9.55
C TYR A 119 2.67 1.69 -10.81
N ASN A 120 1.84 1.39 -11.81
CA ASN A 120 2.32 1.18 -13.18
C ASN A 120 2.87 2.50 -13.75
N LEU A 121 3.90 2.39 -14.59
CA LEU A 121 4.48 3.51 -15.34
C LEU A 121 3.81 3.71 -16.70
#